data_AF-A0A0K9GIU7-F1
#
_entry.id   AF-A0A0K9GIU7-F1
#
_cell.length_a   1.000
_cell.length_b   1.000
_cell.length_c   1.000
_cell.angle_alpha   90.00
_cell.angle_beta   90.00
_cell.angle_gamma   90.00
#
_symmetry.space_group_name_H-M   'P 1'
#
loop_
_entity.id
_entity.type
_entity.pdbx_description
1 polymer ?
#
loop_
_entity_poly.entity_id
_entity_poly.type
_entity_poly.pdbx_seq_one_letter_code
_entity_poly.pdbx_strand_id
1 'polypeptide(L)'
;MWRGLILRLFTILIILFLLLFLIEKLIEKFLGVKRRRISETPGKSVDRWGRTIILIIFLVVYFFALTKGSVDTLKWYWVLFLTVLAGFQIILEWKYLKESKQYISTLISSTICFIFIIFFVIRFYN
;
A
#
# COMPACT_ATOMS: atom_id res chain seq x y z
N MET A 1 -1.84 3.37 30.25
CA MET A 1 -1.49 2.14 29.52
C MET A 1 -1.65 2.27 28.01
N TRP A 2 -2.83 2.67 27.49
CA TRP A 2 -3.12 2.81 26.04
C TRP A 2 -2.27 3.84 25.28
N ARG A 3 -1.96 5.00 25.89
CA ARG A 3 -1.19 6.08 25.24
C ARG A 3 0.22 5.65 24.81
N GLY A 4 0.90 4.83 25.60
CA GLY A 4 2.26 4.36 25.27
C GLY A 4 2.28 3.37 24.11
N LEU A 5 1.23 2.56 23.97
CA LEU A 5 1.10 1.58 22.89
C LEU A 5 0.78 2.28 21.56
N ILE A 6 -0.10 3.29 21.59
CA ILE A 6 -0.40 4.14 20.45
C ILE A 6 0.86 4.85 19.94
N LEU A 7 1.65 5.47 20.82
CA LEU A 7 2.89 6.15 20.42
C LEU A 7 3.89 5.19 19.77
N ARG A 8 4.05 3.97 20.29
CA ARG A 8 4.93 2.95 19.69
C ARG A 8 4.48 2.54 18.29
N LEU A 9 3.18 2.33 18.09
CA LEU A 9 2.61 2.01 16.78
C LEU A 9 2.83 3.16 15.78
N PHE A 10 2.58 4.40 16.20
CA PHE A 10 2.83 5.58 15.36
C PHE A 10 4.31 5.70 14.97
N THR A 11 5.23 5.52 15.91
CA THR A 11 6.67 5.57 15.63
C THR A 11 7.07 4.49 14.61
N ILE A 12 6.56 3.27 14.75
CA ILE A 12 6.84 2.18 13.79
C ILE A 12 6.31 2.52 12.40
N LEU A 13 5.09 3.05 12.29
CA LEU A 13 4.52 3.48 11.00
C LEU A 13 5.34 4.59 10.35
N ILE A 14 5.83 5.56 11.13
CA ILE A 14 6.70 6.64 10.64
C ILE A 14 8.02 6.09 10.12
N ILE A 15 8.65 5.17 10.88
CA ILE A 15 9.90 4.52 10.46
C ILE A 15 9.69 3.72 9.17
N LEU A 16 8.60 2.95 9.10
CA LEU A 16 8.25 2.19 7.90
C LEU A 16 8.06 3.11 6.70
N PHE A 17 7.34 4.22 6.87
CA PHE A 17 7.12 5.21 5.81
C PHE A 17 8.44 5.84 5.33
N LEU A 18 9.32 6.22 6.25
CA LEU A 18 10.66 6.73 5.94
C LEU A 18 11.52 5.70 5.19
N LEU A 19 11.50 4.44 5.62
CA LEU A 19 12.24 3.36 5.00
C LEU A 19 11.78 3.14 3.55
N LEU A 20 10.46 3.09 3.34
CA LEU A 20 9.87 2.96 2.01
C LEU A 20 10.25 4.12 1.10
N PHE A 21 10.18 5.36 1.62
CA PHE A 21 10.57 6.53 0.87
C PHE A 21 12.05 6.49 0.45
N LEU A 22 12.94 6.03 1.32
CA LEU A 22 14.36 5.85 0.98
C LEU A 22 14.56 4.77 -0.09
N ILE A 23 13.92 3.61 0.09
CA ILE A 23 14.03 2.47 -0.83
C ILE A 23 13.54 2.87 -2.22
N GLU A 24 12.39 3.54 -2.31
CA GLU A 24 11.86 4.04 -3.58
C GLU A 24 12.84 4.97 -4.27
N LYS A 25 13.39 5.94 -3.55
CA LYS A 25 14.34 6.91 -4.12
C LYS A 25 15.62 6.23 -4.61
N LEU A 26 16.05 5.17 -3.91
CA LEU A 26 17.23 4.39 -4.27
C LEU A 26 16.97 3.53 -5.51
N ILE A 27 15.80 2.89 -5.60
CA ILE A 27 15.38 2.11 -6.78
C ILE A 27 15.17 3.02 -7.99
N GLU A 28 14.54 4.18 -7.82
CA GLU A 28 14.38 5.18 -8.88
C GLU A 28 15.72 5.63 -9.45
N LYS A 29 16.69 5.92 -8.57
CA LYS A 29 18.05 6.29 -8.95
C LYS A 29 18.76 5.14 -9.67
N PHE A 30 18.61 3.91 -9.17
CA PHE A 30 19.26 2.73 -9.73
C PHE A 30 18.69 2.34 -11.11
N LEU A 31 17.37 2.41 -11.27
CA LEU A 31 16.68 2.07 -12.52
C LEU A 31 16.63 3.24 -13.53
N GLY A 32 17.12 4.44 -13.15
CA GLY A 32 17.06 5.63 -14.00
C GLY A 32 15.63 6.10 -14.31
N VAL A 33 14.67 5.76 -13.44
CA VAL A 33 13.25 5.98 -13.68
C VAL A 33 12.88 7.40 -13.26
N LYS A 34 12.33 8.18 -14.19
CA LYS A 34 11.70 9.47 -13.87
C LYS A 34 10.24 9.22 -13.50
N ARG A 35 9.90 9.45 -12.24
CA ARG A 35 8.52 9.35 -11.73
C ARG A 35 7.61 10.30 -12.49
N ARG A 36 6.54 9.78 -13.07
CA ARG A 36 5.46 10.56 -13.67
C ARG A 36 4.17 10.27 -12.93
N ARG A 37 3.32 11.29 -12.82
CA ARG A 37 2.02 11.11 -12.16
C ARG A 37 1.02 10.53 -13.15
N ILE A 38 0.24 9.55 -12.72
CA ILE A 38 -0.87 9.00 -13.53
C ILE A 38 -1.90 10.10 -13.84
N SER A 39 -1.98 11.15 -13.00
CA SER A 39 -2.81 12.34 -13.25
C SER A 39 -2.45 13.12 -14.51
N GLU A 40 -1.25 12.95 -15.06
CA GLU A 40 -0.77 13.57 -16.29
C GLU A 40 -1.06 12.69 -17.53
N THR A 41 -1.61 11.50 -17.31
CA THR A 41 -1.95 10.52 -18.36
C THR A 41 -3.47 10.41 -18.52
N PRO A 42 -3.97 9.84 -19.63
CA PRO A 42 -5.40 9.51 -19.77
C PRO A 42 -5.91 8.55 -18.67
N GLY A 43 -5.01 7.87 -17.95
CA GLY A 43 -5.34 7.02 -16.80
C GLY A 43 -5.87 7.77 -15.58
N LYS A 44 -5.87 9.11 -15.55
CA LYS A 44 -6.34 9.93 -14.41
C LYS A 44 -7.77 9.58 -13.95
N SER A 45 -8.70 9.42 -14.89
CA SER A 45 -10.09 9.10 -14.57
C SER A 45 -10.20 7.69 -14.00
N VAL A 46 -9.48 6.74 -14.59
CA VAL A 46 -9.45 5.34 -14.16
C VAL A 46 -8.83 5.21 -12.77
N ASP A 47 -7.74 5.93 -12.49
CA ASP A 47 -7.12 5.98 -11.16
C ASP A 47 -8.08 6.49 -10.10
N ARG A 48 -8.78 7.60 -10.38
CA ARG A 48 -9.74 8.19 -9.45
C ARG A 48 -10.92 7.24 -9.19
N TRP A 49 -11.58 6.78 -10.24
CA TRP A 49 -12.75 5.90 -10.11
C TRP A 49 -12.39 4.54 -9.52
N GLY A 50 -11.28 3.94 -9.96
CA GLY A 50 -10.83 2.65 -9.44
C GLY A 50 -10.51 2.72 -7.95
N ARG A 51 -9.80 3.77 -7.50
CA ARG A 51 -9.54 3.99 -6.06
C ARG A 51 -10.83 4.21 -5.27
N THR A 52 -11.76 4.98 -5.80
CA THR A 52 -13.07 5.20 -5.16
C THR A 52 -13.84 3.89 -5.03
N ILE A 53 -13.89 3.05 -6.07
CA ILE A 53 -14.58 1.75 -6.04
C ILE A 53 -13.92 0.81 -5.03
N ILE A 54 -12.59 0.70 -5.06
CA ILE A 54 -11.83 -0.12 -4.10
C ILE A 54 -12.13 0.32 -2.65
N LEU A 55 -12.17 1.62 -2.40
CA LEU A 55 -12.46 2.18 -1.08
C LEU A 55 -13.91 1.90 -0.65
N ILE A 56 -14.89 2.02 -1.54
CA ILE A 56 -16.29 1.71 -1.22
C ILE A 56 -16.44 0.23 -0.87
N ILE A 57 -15.89 -0.68 -1.68
CA ILE A 57 -15.90 -2.12 -1.42
C ILE A 57 -15.23 -2.41 -0.07
N PHE A 58 -14.10 -1.75 0.20
CA PHE A 58 -13.41 -1.86 1.47
C PHE A 58 -14.30 -1.45 2.65
N LEU A 59 -14.95 -0.29 2.60
CA LEU A 59 -15.80 0.17 3.69
C LEU A 59 -17.00 -0.76 3.95
N VAL A 60 -17.64 -1.25 2.89
CA VAL A 60 -18.77 -2.18 3.01
C VAL A 60 -18.34 -3.48 3.67
N VAL A 61 -17.28 -4.11 3.17
CA VAL A 61 -16.82 -5.39 3.72
C VAL A 61 -16.21 -5.20 5.11
N TYR A 62 -15.55 -4.07 5.38
CA TYR A 62 -15.05 -3.72 6.72
C TYR A 62 -16.17 -3.63 7.74
N PHE A 63 -17.29 -3.01 7.40
CA PHE A 63 -18.46 -2.93 8.27
C PHE A 63 -18.98 -4.33 8.67
N PHE A 64 -19.05 -5.26 7.71
CA PHE A 64 -19.39 -6.65 8.00
C PHE A 64 -18.33 -7.36 8.84
N ALA A 65 -17.04 -7.12 8.56
CA ALA A 65 -15.95 -7.70 9.33
C ALA A 65 -15.92 -7.20 10.79
N LEU A 66 -16.33 -5.96 11.06
CA LEU A 66 -16.44 -5.43 12.43
C LEU A 66 -17.56 -6.09 13.23
N THR A 67 -18.66 -6.47 12.58
CA THR A 67 -19.83 -7.03 13.28
C THR A 67 -19.72 -8.53 13.51
N LYS A 68 -18.99 -9.26 12.66
CA LYS A 68 -18.93 -10.74 12.68
C LYS A 68 -17.52 -11.33 12.74
N GLY A 69 -16.48 -10.52 12.55
CA GLY A 69 -15.10 -11.00 12.43
C GLY A 69 -14.34 -11.01 13.75
N SER A 70 -13.29 -11.83 13.83
CA SER A 70 -12.32 -11.76 14.93
C SER A 70 -11.31 -10.63 14.71
N VAL A 71 -10.55 -10.29 15.75
CA VAL A 71 -9.45 -9.32 15.65
C VAL A 71 -8.43 -9.78 14.60
N ASP A 72 -8.21 -11.09 14.45
CA ASP A 72 -7.34 -11.65 13.41
C ASP A 72 -7.90 -11.47 12.01
N THR A 73 -9.21 -11.66 11.83
CA THR A 73 -9.87 -11.37 10.54
C THR A 73 -9.65 -9.92 10.14
N LEU A 74 -9.80 -8.98 11.08
CA LEU A 74 -9.60 -7.55 10.82
C LEU A 74 -8.14 -7.23 10.45
N LYS A 75 -7.14 -7.86 11.09
CA LYS A 75 -5.72 -7.67 10.75
C LYS A 75 -5.43 -8.05 9.29
N TRP A 76 -5.82 -9.26 8.90
CA TRP A 76 -5.59 -9.76 7.54
C TRP A 76 -6.40 -9.02 6.49
N TYR A 77 -7.57 -8.51 6.87
CA TYR A 77 -8.39 -7.68 6.01
C TYR A 77 -7.68 -6.38 5.60
N TRP A 78 -6.98 -5.71 6.53
CA TRP A 78 -6.15 -4.54 6.22
C TRP A 78 -4.99 -4.87 5.29
N VAL A 79 -4.33 -6.01 5.48
CA VAL A 79 -3.26 -6.47 4.58
C VAL A 79 -3.80 -6.68 3.17
N LEU A 80 -4.92 -7.39 3.02
CA LEU A 80 -5.59 -7.61 1.73
C LEU A 80 -5.95 -6.30 1.03
N PHE A 81 -6.51 -5.33 1.76
CA PHE A 81 -6.85 -4.03 1.20
C PHE A 81 -5.63 -3.29 0.64
N LEU A 82 -4.54 -3.26 1.40
CA LEU A 82 -3.29 -2.65 0.95
C LEU A 82 -2.73 -3.37 -0.29
N THR A 83 -2.82 -4.71 -0.33
CA THR A 83 -2.43 -5.51 -1.51
C THR A 83 -3.23 -5.16 -2.75
N VAL A 84 -4.55 -5.03 -2.62
CA VAL A 84 -5.42 -4.64 -3.75
C VAL A 84 -5.07 -3.22 -4.24
N LEU A 85 -4.84 -2.27 -3.34
CA LEU A 85 -4.44 -0.90 -3.70
C LEU A 85 -3.08 -0.84 -4.39
N ALA A 86 -2.09 -1.57 -3.88
CA ALA A 86 -0.76 -1.63 -4.48
C ALA A 86 -0.79 -2.31 -5.86
N GLY A 87 -1.51 -3.43 -5.97
CA GLY A 87 -1.72 -4.13 -7.24
C GLY A 87 -2.40 -3.24 -8.28
N PHE A 88 -3.44 -2.51 -7.87
CA PHE A 88 -4.11 -1.53 -8.73
C PHE A 88 -3.14 -0.46 -9.22
N GLN A 89 -2.31 0.11 -8.34
CA GLN A 89 -1.29 1.09 -8.73
C GLN A 89 -0.30 0.50 -9.75
N ILE A 90 0.21 -0.70 -9.52
CA ILE A 90 1.17 -1.37 -10.42
C ILE A 90 0.54 -1.61 -11.81
N ILE A 91 -0.72 -2.05 -11.86
CA ILE A 91 -1.45 -2.27 -13.12
C ILE A 91 -1.62 -0.96 -13.88
N LEU A 92 -1.96 0.14 -13.19
CA LEU A 92 -2.08 1.45 -13.83
C LEU A 92 -0.75 1.97 -14.34
N GLU A 93 0.32 1.85 -13.56
CA GLU A 93 1.65 2.25 -14.00
C GLU A 93 2.13 1.41 -15.18
N TRP A 94 1.84 0.11 -15.19
CA TRP A 94 2.16 -0.76 -16.31
C TRP A 94 1.38 -0.39 -17.58
N LYS A 95 0.11 0.01 -17.44
CA LYS A 95 -0.76 0.35 -18.58
C LYS A 95 -0.50 1.76 -19.13
N TYR A 96 -0.33 2.76 -18.26
CA TYR A 96 -0.27 4.18 -18.64
C TYR A 96 1.13 4.80 -18.57
N LEU A 97 2.08 4.17 -17.87
CA LEU A 97 3.44 4.66 -17.67
C LEU A 97 4.49 3.60 -18.03
N LYS A 98 4.17 2.73 -19.00
CA LYS A 98 5.01 1.61 -19.41
C LYS A 98 6.45 2.02 -19.78
N GLU A 99 6.59 3.15 -20.47
CA GLU A 99 7.89 3.67 -20.92
C GLU A 99 8.81 4.09 -19.78
N SER A 100 8.25 4.57 -18.66
CA SER A 100 9.07 4.99 -17.52
C SER A 100 9.57 3.79 -16.70
N LYS A 101 9.05 2.57 -16.93
CA LYS A 101 9.33 1.38 -16.11
C LYS A 101 9.05 1.57 -14.61
N GLN A 102 8.29 2.61 -14.24
CA GLN A 102 7.95 2.93 -12.86
C GLN A 102 7.21 1.80 -12.15
N TYR A 103 6.41 1.03 -12.90
CA TYR A 103 5.73 -0.16 -12.38
C TYR A 103 6.69 -1.19 -11.76
N ILE A 104 7.94 -1.29 -12.24
CA ILE A 104 8.95 -2.19 -11.66
C ILE A 104 9.41 -1.65 -10.30
N SER A 105 9.66 -0.35 -10.21
CA SER A 105 10.05 0.30 -8.95
C SER A 105 8.96 0.14 -7.90
N THR A 106 7.71 0.43 -8.27
CA THR A 106 6.55 0.30 -7.39
C THR A 106 6.30 -1.15 -6.99
N LEU A 107 6.51 -2.12 -7.89
CA LEU A 107 6.39 -3.55 -7.57
C LEU A 107 7.43 -3.98 -6.53
N ILE A 108 8.69 -3.60 -6.70
CA ILE A 108 9.76 -3.93 -5.75
C ILE A 108 9.51 -3.26 -4.39
N SER A 109 9.22 -1.95 -4.38
CA SER A 109 8.89 -1.20 -3.17
C SER A 109 7.70 -1.81 -2.42
N SER A 110 6.62 -2.10 -3.15
CA SER A 110 5.41 -2.70 -2.57
C SER A 110 5.67 -4.10 -2.01
N THR A 111 6.48 -4.92 -2.70
CA THR A 111 6.84 -6.26 -2.22
C THR A 111 7.61 -6.20 -0.90
N ILE A 112 8.62 -5.33 -0.82
CA ILE A 112 9.38 -5.12 0.42
C ILE A 112 8.46 -4.64 1.54
N CYS A 113 7.58 -3.67 1.24
CA CYS A 113 6.56 -3.18 2.16
C CYS A 113 5.70 -4.32 2.73
N PHE A 114 5.17 -5.18 1.87
CA PHE A 114 4.32 -6.30 2.29
C PHE A 114 5.06 -7.29 3.18
N ILE A 115 6.33 -7.60 2.89
CA ILE A 115 7.14 -8.47 3.74
C ILE A 115 7.24 -7.90 5.16
N PHE A 116 7.54 -6.60 5.29
CA PHE A 116 7.61 -5.95 6.60
C PHE A 116 6.26 -5.91 7.32
N ILE A 117 5.17 -5.58 6.60
CA ILE A 117 3.82 -5.54 7.17
C ILE A 117 3.40 -6.92 7.66
N ILE A 118 3.60 -7.97 6.86
CA ILE A 118 3.24 -9.35 7.23
C ILE A 118 4.07 -9.81 8.43
N PHE A 119 5.38 -9.57 8.41
CA PHE A 119 6.25 -9.89 9.55
C PHE A 119 5.78 -9.20 10.83
N PHE A 120 5.44 -7.91 10.75
CA PHE A 120 4.92 -7.15 11.88
C PHE A 120 3.58 -7.69 12.38
N VAL A 121 2.62 -7.96 11.48
CA VAL A 121 1.32 -8.52 11.83
C VAL A 121 1.46 -9.87 12.54
N ILE A 122 2.35 -10.74 12.05
CA ILE A 122 2.60 -12.06 12.66
C ILE A 122 3.29 -11.92 14.02
N ARG A 123 4.27 -11.02 14.16
CA ARG A 123 5.14 -10.99 15.34
C ARG A 123 4.64 -10.13 16.50
N PHE A 124 3.87 -9.09 16.23
CA PHE A 124 3.44 -8.11 17.24
C PHE A 124 2.01 -8.29 17.72
N TYR A 125 1.19 -9.04 16.98
CA TYR A 125 -0.24 -9.20 17.25
C TYR A 125 -0.66 -10.65 17.51
N ASN A 126 0.29 -11.58 17.57
CA ASN A 126 0.11 -12.99 17.92
C ASN A 126 0.92 -13.28 19.19
#